data_AF-A0A3E0KCY8-F1
#
_entry.id   AF-A0A3E0KCY8-F1
#
_cell.length_a   1.000
_cell.length_b   1.000
_cell.length_c   1.000
_cell.angle_alpha   90.00
_cell.angle_beta   90.00
_cell.angle_gamma   90.00
#
_symmetry.space_group_name_H-M   'P 1'
#
loop_
_entity.id
_entity.type
_entity.pdbx_description
1 polymer ?
#
loop_
_entity_poly.entity_id
_entity_poly.type
_entity_poly.pdbx_seq_one_letter_code
_entity_poly.pdbx_strand_id
1 'polypeptide(L)'
;MFERVGGRRTVAALERLAGGGAATKMAAVLYGLSSPEADAALLRSLVYSRQASRQVSHLAQCLRDFRRDAVHSDAALRRFLARVGREHVPPFLELWRAWQPLESHRLGRELDRWAERVLAAGAALSPGELAVDGTDIQQAGGVPPGPQVGALLTRLWEHVLEHPEDNTRDRLLTLIKAWATEQRCSG
;
A
#
# COMPACT_ATOMS: atom_id res chain seq x y z
N MET A 1 20.53 26.84 0.23
CA MET A 1 20.59 26.40 -1.19
C MET A 1 19.70 25.18 -1.46
N PHE A 2 19.61 24.21 -0.52
CA PHE A 2 18.72 23.03 -0.62
C PHE A 2 17.21 23.34 -0.69
N GLU A 3 16.70 24.37 0.00
CA GLU A 3 15.28 24.77 -0.07
C GLU A 3 14.81 25.20 -1.47
N ARG A 4 15.69 25.79 -2.30
CA ARG A 4 15.34 26.24 -3.65
C ARG A 4 15.10 25.09 -4.63
N VAL A 5 15.69 23.93 -4.38
CA VAL A 5 15.54 22.74 -5.25
C VAL A 5 14.24 21.99 -4.93
N GLY A 6 13.89 21.89 -3.65
CA GLY A 6 12.60 21.32 -3.21
C GLY A 6 11.42 22.07 -3.83
N GLY A 7 11.40 23.40 -3.69
CA GLY A 7 10.30 24.24 -4.20
C GLY A 7 10.05 24.13 -5.70
N ARG A 8 11.09 24.16 -6.54
CA ARG A 8 10.93 24.03 -8.01
C ARG A 8 10.37 22.66 -8.40
N ARG A 9 10.81 21.58 -7.73
CA ARG A 9 10.31 20.23 -7.99
C ARG A 9 8.86 20.07 -7.54
N THR A 10 8.49 20.65 -6.40
CA THR A 10 7.10 20.66 -5.93
C THR A 10 6.19 21.35 -6.93
N VAL A 11 6.55 22.54 -7.42
CA VAL A 11 5.75 23.26 -8.42
C VAL A 11 5.57 22.43 -9.69
N ALA A 12 6.66 21.88 -10.24
CA ALA A 12 6.57 21.03 -11.43
C ALA A 12 5.70 19.77 -11.22
N ALA A 13 5.74 19.17 -10.03
CA ALA A 13 4.87 18.05 -9.68
C ALA A 13 3.39 18.48 -9.60
N LEU A 14 3.11 19.65 -9.00
CA LEU A 14 1.75 20.20 -8.91
C LEU A 14 1.16 20.55 -10.28
N GLU A 15 1.95 21.10 -11.20
CA GLU A 15 1.54 21.36 -12.58
C GLU A 15 1.13 20.07 -13.29
N ARG A 16 1.89 18.99 -13.09
CA ARG A 16 1.55 17.66 -13.64
C ARG A 16 0.33 17.02 -12.97
N LEU A 17 0.04 17.41 -11.73
CA LEU A 17 -1.15 17.00 -10.98
C LEU A 17 -2.34 17.94 -11.22
N ALA A 18 -2.34 18.81 -12.24
CA ALA A 18 -3.40 19.81 -12.43
C ALA A 18 -4.84 19.22 -12.38
N GLY A 19 -5.05 18.04 -12.97
CA GLY A 19 -6.32 17.29 -12.93
C GLY A 19 -6.51 16.37 -11.71
N GLY A 20 -5.48 16.22 -10.88
CA GLY A 20 -5.48 15.32 -9.73
C GLY A 20 -6.30 15.82 -8.55
N GLY A 21 -6.66 14.89 -7.65
CA GLY A 21 -7.42 15.17 -6.44
C GLY A 21 -6.67 16.07 -5.45
N ALA A 22 -7.43 16.81 -4.62
CA ALA A 22 -6.86 17.73 -3.63
C ALA A 22 -5.91 17.04 -2.65
N ALA A 23 -6.23 15.81 -2.22
CA ALA A 23 -5.38 15.03 -1.33
C ALA A 23 -4.03 14.66 -1.99
N THR A 24 -4.03 14.24 -3.26
CA THR A 24 -2.82 13.92 -4.02
C THR A 24 -1.92 15.16 -4.17
N LYS A 25 -2.52 16.31 -4.49
CA LYS A 25 -1.81 17.60 -4.59
C LYS A 25 -1.19 18.00 -3.25
N MET A 26 -1.95 17.90 -2.15
CA MET A 26 -1.41 18.24 -0.83
C MET A 26 -0.32 17.25 -0.39
N ALA A 27 -0.44 15.97 -0.72
CA ALA A 27 0.63 15.00 -0.47
C ALA A 27 1.92 15.36 -1.22
N ALA A 28 1.83 15.87 -2.45
CA ALA A 28 2.98 16.42 -3.18
C ALA A 28 3.59 17.63 -2.45
N VAL A 29 2.77 18.55 -1.95
CA VAL A 29 3.24 19.70 -1.15
C VAL A 29 4.01 19.22 0.08
N LEU A 30 3.44 18.30 0.87
CA LEU A 30 4.09 17.79 2.07
C LEU A 30 5.39 17.06 1.76
N TYR A 31 5.42 16.23 0.72
CA TYR A 31 6.63 15.54 0.31
C TYR A 31 7.75 16.51 -0.07
N GLY A 32 7.43 17.59 -0.79
CA GLY A 32 8.42 18.49 -1.34
C GLY A 32 8.86 19.64 -0.41
N LEU A 33 8.00 20.04 0.54
CA LEU A 33 8.18 21.24 1.35
C LEU A 33 8.07 21.01 2.86
N SER A 34 7.74 19.80 3.32
CA SER A 34 7.55 19.48 4.74
C SER A 34 8.32 18.21 5.15
N SER A 35 8.29 17.89 6.44
CA SER A 35 8.83 16.67 7.04
C SER A 35 7.74 15.85 7.73
N PRO A 36 7.95 14.53 7.97
CA PRO A 36 6.98 13.67 8.65
C PRO A 36 6.50 14.23 9.99
N GLU A 37 7.40 14.87 10.74
CA GLU A 37 7.13 15.44 12.06
C GLU A 37 6.26 16.70 11.97
N ALA A 38 6.39 17.47 10.87
CA ALA A 38 5.68 18.73 10.66
C ALA A 38 4.32 18.54 9.96
N ASP A 39 4.15 17.49 9.17
CA ASP A 39 2.97 17.24 8.32
C ASP A 39 1.65 17.37 9.08
N ALA A 40 1.55 16.73 10.26
CA ALA A 40 0.33 16.72 11.05
C ALA A 40 -0.02 18.12 11.61
N ALA A 41 0.97 18.93 11.98
CA ALA A 41 0.75 20.28 12.46
C ALA A 41 0.30 21.21 11.33
N LEU A 42 0.93 21.09 10.16
CA LEU A 42 0.55 21.85 8.97
C LEU A 42 -0.89 21.55 8.54
N LEU A 43 -1.25 20.27 8.42
CA LEU A 43 -2.61 19.87 8.03
C LEU A 43 -3.67 20.38 9.02
N ARG A 44 -3.37 20.37 10.32
CA ARG A 44 -4.25 20.96 11.34
C ARG A 44 -4.40 22.48 11.16
N SER A 45 -3.30 23.19 10.89
CA SER A 45 -3.34 24.64 10.67
C SER A 45 -4.12 25.03 9.41
N LEU A 46 -4.13 24.16 8.40
CA LEU A 46 -4.90 24.30 7.16
C LEU A 46 -6.34 23.77 7.27
N VAL A 47 -6.77 23.37 8.48
CA VAL A 47 -8.15 22.94 8.78
C VAL A 47 -8.60 21.72 7.97
N TYR A 48 -7.69 20.80 7.67
CA TYR A 48 -8.04 19.54 6.99
C TYR A 48 -8.87 18.65 7.92
N SER A 49 -9.85 17.93 7.35
CA SER A 49 -10.60 16.92 8.10
C SER A 49 -9.68 15.79 8.58
N ARG A 50 -10.08 15.05 9.62
CA ARG A 50 -9.30 13.89 10.12
C ARG A 50 -9.07 12.84 9.03
N GLN A 51 -10.09 12.59 8.19
CA GLN A 51 -9.98 11.65 7.08
C GLN A 51 -9.01 12.16 6.01
N ALA A 52 -9.15 13.42 5.57
CA ALA A 52 -8.26 14.00 4.58
C ALA A 52 -6.82 14.06 5.08
N SER A 53 -6.60 14.42 6.35
CA SER A 53 -5.27 14.46 6.96
C SER A 53 -4.61 13.08 6.94
N ARG A 54 -5.35 12.02 7.33
CA ARG A 54 -4.83 10.65 7.28
C ARG A 54 -4.44 10.24 5.86
N GLN A 55 -5.31 10.48 4.87
CA GLN A 55 -5.04 10.14 3.48
C GLN A 55 -3.80 10.88 2.93
N VAL A 56 -3.71 12.19 3.19
CA VAL A 56 -2.61 13.03 2.72
C VAL A 56 -1.27 12.60 3.34
N SER A 57 -1.23 12.45 4.67
CA SER A 57 -0.02 11.99 5.36
C SER A 57 0.39 10.60 4.91
N HIS A 58 -0.57 9.69 4.72
CA HIS A 58 -0.31 8.33 4.24
C HIS A 58 0.32 8.31 2.85
N LEU A 59 -0.23 9.07 1.89
CA LEU A 59 0.32 9.17 0.54
C LEU A 59 1.72 9.81 0.52
N ALA A 60 1.92 10.89 1.29
CA ALA A 60 3.22 11.55 1.41
C ALA A 60 4.27 10.60 2.00
N GLN A 61 3.90 9.85 3.05
CA GLN A 61 4.77 8.86 3.68
C GLN A 61 5.10 7.71 2.72
N CYS A 62 4.10 7.16 2.01
CA CYS A 62 4.33 6.13 1.00
C CYS A 62 5.31 6.60 -0.10
N LEU A 63 5.22 7.87 -0.51
CA LEU A 63 6.15 8.44 -1.48
C LEU A 63 7.58 8.58 -0.91
N ARG A 64 7.73 8.94 0.37
CA ARG A 64 9.04 9.01 1.06
C ARG A 64 9.67 7.62 1.20
N ASP A 65 8.87 6.61 1.50
CA ASP A 65 9.33 5.24 1.73
C ASP A 65 9.56 4.44 0.44
N PHE A 66 9.02 4.90 -0.69
CA PHE A 66 9.12 4.17 -1.95
C PHE A 66 10.54 4.24 -2.53
N ARG A 67 11.19 3.08 -2.52
CA ARG A 67 12.52 2.85 -3.07
C ARG A 67 12.38 1.97 -4.31
N ARG A 68 12.53 2.57 -5.50
CA ARG A 68 12.33 1.85 -6.76
C ARG A 68 13.30 0.68 -6.93
N ASP A 69 14.53 0.85 -6.47
CA ASP A 69 15.58 -0.16 -6.38
C ASP A 69 15.19 -1.35 -5.49
N ALA A 70 14.41 -1.13 -4.44
CA ALA A 70 13.94 -2.19 -3.55
C ALA A 70 12.82 -3.04 -4.15
N VAL A 71 12.07 -2.52 -5.13
CA VAL A 71 10.97 -3.23 -5.79
C VAL A 71 11.48 -3.95 -7.04
N HIS A 72 11.97 -5.17 -6.84
CA HIS A 72 12.66 -5.98 -7.86
C HIS A 72 11.88 -7.24 -8.29
N SER A 73 10.69 -7.48 -7.74
CA SER A 73 9.84 -8.63 -8.08
C SER A 73 8.35 -8.30 -7.93
N ASP A 74 7.48 -9.11 -8.53
CA ASP A 74 6.01 -8.95 -8.41
C ASP A 74 5.55 -9.04 -6.95
N ALA A 75 6.15 -9.93 -6.16
CA ALA A 75 5.86 -10.03 -4.73
C ALA A 75 6.33 -8.79 -3.94
N ALA A 76 7.51 -8.25 -4.26
CA ALA A 76 7.97 -6.99 -3.65
C ALA A 76 7.02 -5.83 -3.99
N LEU A 77 6.52 -5.77 -5.23
CA LEU A 77 5.54 -4.77 -5.63
C LEU A 77 4.20 -5.00 -4.92
N ARG A 78 3.69 -6.24 -4.83
CA ARG A 78 2.45 -6.56 -4.08
C ARG A 78 2.54 -6.10 -2.63
N ARG A 79 3.64 -6.40 -1.93
CA ARG A 79 3.88 -5.95 -0.55
C ARG A 79 3.87 -4.44 -0.42
N PHE A 80 4.49 -3.75 -1.37
CA PHE A 80 4.49 -2.30 -1.37
C PHE A 80 3.08 -1.74 -1.61
N LEU A 81 2.35 -2.26 -2.61
CA LEU A 81 0.96 -1.86 -2.90
C LEU A 81 0.00 -2.20 -1.75
N ALA A 82 0.23 -3.30 -1.04
CA ALA A 82 -0.48 -3.66 0.19
C ALA A 82 -0.29 -2.62 1.29
N ARG A 83 0.94 -2.12 1.47
CA ARG A 83 1.22 -1.02 2.41
C ARG A 83 0.59 0.29 1.97
N VAL A 84 0.55 0.56 0.67
CA VAL A 84 -0.17 1.71 0.11
C VAL A 84 -1.67 1.56 0.39
N GLY A 85 -2.24 0.36 0.25
CA GLY A 85 -3.66 0.09 0.41
C GLY A 85 -4.42 0.35 -0.89
N ARG A 86 -5.36 -0.56 -1.22
CA ARG A 86 -6.06 -0.62 -2.51
C ARG A 86 -6.61 0.71 -2.99
N GLU A 87 -7.35 1.41 -2.13
CA GLU A 87 -7.97 2.71 -2.42
C GLU A 87 -6.97 3.85 -2.67
N HIS A 88 -5.73 3.69 -2.17
CA HIS A 88 -4.67 4.68 -2.31
C HIS A 88 -3.68 4.35 -3.43
N VAL A 89 -3.77 3.16 -4.05
CA VAL A 89 -2.87 2.79 -5.17
C VAL A 89 -2.98 3.78 -6.34
N PRO A 90 -4.18 4.10 -6.88
CA PRO A 90 -4.29 5.07 -7.97
C PRO A 90 -3.69 6.46 -7.65
N PRO A 91 -4.03 7.13 -6.52
CA PRO A 91 -3.43 8.43 -6.20
C PRO A 91 -1.93 8.32 -5.88
N PHE A 92 -1.46 7.20 -5.33
CA PHE A 92 -0.02 6.98 -5.14
C PHE A 92 0.73 6.93 -6.49
N LEU A 93 0.22 6.16 -7.46
CA LEU A 93 0.84 6.04 -8.78
C LEU A 93 0.85 7.39 -9.52
N GLU A 94 -0.25 8.13 -9.43
CA GLU A 94 -0.36 9.50 -9.95
C GLU A 94 0.70 10.42 -9.33
N LEU A 95 0.81 10.39 -8.00
CA LEU A 95 1.77 11.16 -7.24
C LEU A 95 3.21 10.79 -7.61
N TRP A 96 3.55 9.50 -7.63
CA TRP A 96 4.89 9.01 -8.00
C TRP A 96 5.30 9.50 -9.38
N ARG A 97 4.40 9.38 -10.37
CA ARG A 97 4.64 9.81 -11.75
C ARG A 97 4.87 11.31 -11.85
N ALA A 98 4.10 12.11 -11.10
CA ALA A 98 4.27 13.57 -11.08
C ALA A 98 5.65 14.00 -10.54
N TRP A 99 6.24 13.23 -9.63
CA TRP A 99 7.55 13.48 -9.03
C TRP A 99 8.74 12.98 -9.88
N GLN A 100 8.49 12.19 -10.93
CA GLN A 100 9.54 11.79 -11.86
C GLN A 100 9.92 12.93 -12.82
N PRO A 101 11.20 13.03 -13.24
CA PRO A 101 11.59 13.90 -14.35
C PRO A 101 10.77 13.63 -15.62
N LEU A 102 10.60 14.65 -16.48
CA LEU A 102 9.90 14.51 -17.76
C LEU A 102 10.56 13.47 -18.68
N GLU A 103 11.89 13.46 -18.71
CA GLU A 103 12.70 12.46 -19.43
C GLU A 103 12.48 11.04 -18.89
N SER A 104 12.09 10.95 -17.61
CA SER A 104 11.75 9.71 -16.90
C SER A 104 10.26 9.34 -16.99
N HIS A 105 9.48 9.98 -17.87
CA HIS A 105 8.06 9.61 -18.09
C HIS A 105 7.89 8.14 -18.47
N ARG A 106 8.91 7.53 -19.07
CA ARG A 106 8.96 6.09 -19.31
C ARG A 106 8.96 5.28 -18.01
N LEU A 107 9.74 5.67 -17.00
CA LEU A 107 9.82 4.99 -15.69
C LEU A 107 8.49 5.07 -14.92
N GLY A 108 7.82 6.22 -14.95
CA GLY A 108 6.48 6.36 -14.35
C GLY A 108 5.47 5.38 -14.97
N ARG A 109 5.39 5.36 -16.31
CA ARG A 109 4.51 4.43 -17.05
C ARG A 109 4.91 2.96 -16.91
N GLU A 110 6.18 2.66 -16.62
CA GLU A 110 6.63 1.30 -16.34
C GLU A 110 6.13 0.80 -14.98
N LEU A 111 6.14 1.65 -13.95
CA LEU A 111 5.53 1.30 -12.66
C LEU A 111 4.01 1.15 -12.78
N ASP A 112 3.34 2.05 -13.49
CA ASP A 112 1.88 1.98 -13.70
C ASP A 112 1.47 0.64 -14.31
N ARG A 113 2.09 0.28 -15.45
CA ARG A 113 1.82 -0.99 -16.15
C ARG A 113 2.18 -2.22 -15.31
N TRP A 114 3.21 -2.12 -14.47
CA TRP A 114 3.58 -3.20 -13.58
C TRP A 114 2.56 -3.38 -12.45
N ALA A 115 2.12 -2.29 -11.83
CA ALA A 115 1.07 -2.32 -10.82
C ALA A 115 -0.23 -2.87 -11.42
N GLU A 116 -0.65 -2.40 -12.60
CA GLU A 116 -1.84 -2.90 -13.31
C GLU A 116 -1.77 -4.41 -13.52
N ARG A 117 -0.65 -4.92 -14.05
CA ARG A 117 -0.46 -6.37 -14.27
C ARG A 117 -0.56 -7.16 -12.96
N VAL A 118 0.10 -6.69 -11.90
CA VAL A 118 0.09 -7.36 -10.60
C VAL A 118 -1.30 -7.37 -9.98
N LEU A 119 -2.05 -6.27 -10.10
CA LEU A 119 -3.41 -6.17 -9.58
C LEU A 119 -4.39 -7.02 -10.39
N ALA A 120 -4.25 -7.05 -11.71
CA ALA A 120 -5.07 -7.87 -12.59
C ALA A 120 -4.85 -9.38 -12.37
N ALA A 121 -3.67 -9.79 -11.89
CA ALA A 121 -3.35 -11.16 -11.51
C ALA A 121 -3.97 -11.59 -10.15
N GLY A 122 -4.91 -10.82 -9.57
CA GLY A 122 -5.63 -11.21 -8.36
C GLY A 122 -4.89 -10.92 -7.05
N ALA A 123 -3.94 -9.97 -7.04
CA ALA A 123 -3.22 -9.60 -5.82
C ALA A 123 -4.18 -9.15 -4.70
N ALA A 124 -4.16 -9.82 -3.55
CA ALA A 124 -4.85 -9.40 -2.33
C ALA A 124 -4.01 -8.36 -1.57
N LEU A 125 -4.46 -7.12 -1.53
CA LEU A 125 -3.76 -5.99 -0.90
C LEU A 125 -4.17 -5.77 0.56
N SER A 126 -5.13 -6.53 1.07
CA SER A 126 -5.48 -6.54 2.49
C SER A 126 -5.99 -7.91 2.91
N PRO A 127 -5.99 -8.24 4.22
CA PRO A 127 -6.59 -9.47 4.72
C PRO A 127 -8.07 -9.65 4.34
N GLY A 128 -8.80 -8.54 4.15
CA GLY A 128 -10.21 -8.57 3.72
C GLY A 128 -10.43 -8.96 2.26
N GLU A 129 -9.35 -9.06 1.47
CA GLU A 129 -9.39 -9.52 0.08
C GLU A 129 -8.97 -10.99 -0.07
N LEU A 130 -8.80 -11.71 1.05
CA LEU A 130 -8.60 -13.15 1.04
C LEU A 130 -9.88 -13.87 0.61
N ALA A 131 -9.73 -15.02 -0.04
CA ALA A 131 -10.84 -15.89 -0.45
C ALA A 131 -11.50 -16.65 0.74
N VAL A 132 -11.07 -16.35 1.97
CA VAL A 132 -11.59 -16.89 3.22
C VAL A 132 -11.78 -15.75 4.22
N ASP A 133 -12.65 -15.95 5.19
CA ASP A 133 -12.93 -14.97 6.25
C ASP A 133 -12.67 -15.52 7.66
N GLY A 134 -12.99 -14.73 8.68
CA GLY A 134 -12.83 -15.15 10.07
C GLY A 134 -13.70 -16.35 10.47
N THR A 135 -14.81 -16.62 9.77
CA THR A 135 -15.67 -17.78 10.03
C THR A 135 -15.00 -19.05 9.52
N ASP A 136 -14.42 -19.00 8.31
CA ASP A 136 -13.65 -20.11 7.74
C ASP A 136 -12.48 -20.50 8.65
N ILE A 137 -11.76 -19.51 9.19
CA ILE A 137 -10.65 -19.71 10.13
C ILE A 137 -11.11 -20.45 11.39
N GLN A 138 -12.21 -20.01 12.00
CA GLN A 138 -12.74 -20.62 13.21
C GLN A 138 -13.14 -22.08 12.96
N GLN A 139 -13.85 -22.34 11.86
CA GLN A 139 -14.36 -23.67 11.53
C GLN A 139 -13.25 -24.65 11.12
N ALA A 140 -12.33 -24.23 10.24
CA ALA A 140 -11.30 -25.12 9.71
C ALA A 140 -10.10 -25.27 10.63
N GLY A 141 -9.72 -24.21 11.36
CA GLY A 141 -8.59 -24.21 12.30
C GLY A 141 -8.97 -24.65 13.72
N GLY A 142 -10.26 -24.64 14.06
CA GLY A 142 -10.72 -24.86 15.44
C GLY A 142 -10.23 -23.77 16.39
N VAL A 143 -10.06 -22.54 15.90
CA VAL A 143 -9.58 -21.39 16.66
C VAL A 143 -10.78 -20.62 17.21
N PRO A 144 -10.84 -20.28 18.52
CA PRO A 144 -11.94 -19.50 19.06
C PRO A 144 -11.92 -18.06 18.52
N PRO A 145 -13.08 -17.36 18.51
CA PRO A 145 -13.13 -15.96 18.10
C PRO A 145 -12.22 -15.12 19.00
N GLY A 146 -11.36 -14.30 18.38
CA GLY A 146 -10.42 -13.45 19.10
C GLY A 146 -9.18 -13.06 18.28
N PRO A 147 -8.16 -12.47 18.93
CA PRO A 147 -6.94 -11.98 18.25
C PRO A 147 -6.21 -13.04 17.42
N GLN A 148 -6.33 -14.32 17.80
CA GLN A 148 -5.73 -15.45 17.10
C GLN A 148 -6.28 -15.62 15.67
N VAL A 149 -7.58 -15.34 15.45
CA VAL A 149 -8.20 -15.36 14.10
C VAL A 149 -7.54 -14.30 13.22
N GLY A 150 -7.39 -13.08 13.74
CA GLY A 150 -6.72 -11.98 13.03
C GLY A 150 -5.26 -12.31 12.72
N ALA A 151 -4.53 -12.91 13.65
CA ALA A 151 -3.15 -13.34 13.43
C ALA A 151 -3.04 -14.38 12.31
N LEU A 152 -3.98 -15.34 12.23
CA LEU A 152 -3.98 -16.35 11.16
C LEU A 152 -4.37 -15.75 9.80
N LEU A 153 -5.33 -14.83 9.76
CA LEU A 153 -5.65 -14.06 8.55
C LEU A 153 -4.44 -13.26 8.05
N THR A 154 -3.70 -12.61 8.96
CA THR A 154 -2.45 -11.91 8.60
C THR A 154 -1.41 -12.88 8.04
N ARG A 155 -1.21 -14.06 8.66
CA ARG A 155 -0.29 -15.09 8.15
C ARG A 155 -0.68 -15.60 6.76
N LEU A 156 -1.98 -15.86 6.52
CA LEU A 156 -2.47 -16.24 5.19
C LEU A 156 -2.25 -15.14 4.17
N TRP A 157 -2.50 -13.89 4.56
CA TRP A 157 -2.28 -12.74 3.70
C TRP A 157 -0.79 -12.57 3.33
N GLU A 158 0.12 -12.73 4.30
CA GLU A 158 1.56 -12.74 4.03
C GLU A 158 1.97 -13.84 3.05
N HIS A 159 1.37 -15.04 3.16
CA HIS A 159 1.56 -16.13 2.21
C HIS A 159 1.04 -15.75 0.81
N VAL A 160 -0.17 -15.21 0.71
CA VAL A 160 -0.79 -14.81 -0.58
C VAL A 160 -0.05 -13.66 -1.26
N LEU A 161 0.63 -12.79 -0.50
CA LEU A 161 1.49 -11.77 -1.09
C LEU A 161 2.68 -12.39 -1.86
N GLU A 162 3.16 -13.55 -1.44
CA GLU A 162 4.17 -14.33 -2.17
C GLU A 162 3.54 -15.20 -3.26
N HIS A 163 2.49 -15.94 -2.91
CA HIS A 163 1.79 -16.94 -3.73
C HIS A 163 0.34 -16.50 -4.03
N PRO A 164 0.13 -15.53 -4.93
CA PRO A 164 -1.21 -15.01 -5.23
C PRO A 164 -2.17 -16.08 -5.77
N GLU A 165 -1.65 -17.09 -6.46
CA GLU A 165 -2.40 -18.23 -6.98
C GLU A 165 -3.05 -19.08 -5.88
N ASP A 166 -2.53 -19.02 -4.66
CA ASP A 166 -3.08 -19.74 -3.51
C ASP A 166 -4.29 -19.02 -2.88
N ASN A 167 -4.65 -17.82 -3.34
CA ASN A 167 -5.84 -17.09 -2.89
C ASN A 167 -7.15 -17.70 -3.43
N THR A 168 -7.34 -18.98 -3.16
CA THR A 168 -8.56 -19.74 -3.42
C THR A 168 -9.03 -20.35 -2.11
N ARG A 169 -10.35 -20.43 -1.92
CA ARG A 169 -10.92 -20.94 -0.67
C ARG A 169 -10.36 -22.31 -0.29
N ASP A 170 -10.29 -23.25 -1.23
CA ASP A 170 -9.80 -24.61 -0.98
C ASP A 170 -8.32 -24.66 -0.57
N ARG A 171 -7.45 -23.86 -1.21
CA ARG A 171 -6.04 -23.79 -0.82
C ARG A 171 -5.85 -23.17 0.55
N LEU A 172 -6.50 -22.05 0.82
CA LEU A 172 -6.39 -21.39 2.12
C LEU A 172 -6.93 -22.28 3.25
N LEU A 173 -8.06 -22.98 3.05
CA LEU A 173 -8.57 -23.95 4.02
C LEU A 173 -7.61 -25.12 4.29
N THR A 174 -6.88 -25.56 3.27
CA THR A 174 -5.85 -26.60 3.43
C THR A 174 -4.69 -26.08 4.28
N LEU A 175 -4.21 -24.86 4.02
CA LEU A 175 -3.16 -24.22 4.82
C LEU A 175 -3.58 -24.01 6.28
N ILE A 176 -4.81 -23.55 6.50
CA ILE A 176 -5.37 -23.35 7.85
C ILE A 176 -5.31 -24.64 8.67
N LYS A 177 -5.76 -25.77 8.08
CA LYS A 177 -5.74 -27.07 8.76
C LYS A 177 -4.32 -27.53 9.08
N ALA A 178 -3.41 -27.39 8.12
CA ALA A 178 -2.00 -27.78 8.31
C ALA A 178 -1.34 -26.99 9.45
N TRP A 179 -1.49 -25.67 9.46
CA TRP A 179 -0.89 -24.80 10.48
C TRP A 179 -1.54 -24.92 11.86
N ALA A 180 -2.81 -25.34 11.92
CA ALA A 180 -3.48 -25.64 13.19
C ALA A 180 -2.92 -26.92 13.83
N THR A 181 -2.54 -27.92 13.04
CA THR A 181 -1.90 -29.15 13.53
C THR A 181 -0.48 -28.88 14.04
N GLU A 182 0.32 -28.08 13.33
CA GLU A 182 1.68 -27.69 13.76
C GLU A 182 1.70 -27.04 15.15
N GLN A 183 0.75 -26.14 15.41
CA GLN A 183 0.64 -25.43 16.70
C GLN A 183 0.27 -26.35 17.87
N ARG A 184 -0.41 -27.49 17.61
CA ARG A 184 -0.76 -28.47 18.64
C ARG A 184 0.38 -29.44 18.96
N CYS A 185 1.37 -29.58 18.06
CA CYS A 185 2.54 -30.43 18.30
C CYS A 185 3.71 -29.67 18.94
N SER A 186 3.66 -28.34 18.95
CA SER A 186 4.70 -27.47 19.55
C SER A 186 4.32 -26.88 20.92
N GLY A 187 3.16 -27.24 21.47
CA GLY A 187 2.70 -26.86 22.80
C GLY A 187 2.47 -28.08 23.67
#